data_AF-A0A7D8V068-F1
#
_entry.id   AF-A0A7D8V068-F1
#
_cell.length_a   1.000
_cell.length_b   1.000
_cell.length_c   1.000
_cell.angle_alpha   90.00
_cell.angle_beta   90.00
_cell.angle_gamma   90.00
#
_symmetry.space_group_name_H-M   'P 1'
#
loop_
_entity.id
_entity.type
_entity.pdbx_description
1 polymer ?
#
loop_
_entity_poly.entity_id
_entity_poly.type
_entity_poly.pdbx_seq_one_letter_code
_entity_poly.pdbx_strand_id
1 'polypeptide(L)'
;MAADIQQIAITDALTVHKPARHIAYTVQVSTPTRTWSVNRRYNDFVALDAELRSSTGKETPAPLPPKHWFARTMNDEEKIRQRRVHLEIYLRTILTTKDPRWRQAFGFADFLAVPAQSGKVPDSFSAASWLTEEGAVGALLRTARAALLKRDALARMGDGAGGRAASGDARKALREASARTEALDVALSQLSGLGDGERARRADMVAALRAEVANVGRMAEAGFRPARVPTPPVEAAGPGASAAAAAPAGRVFGRRAAAQETAETRPLDDRGVVQLQQAKMANQDAQLGVLSGLLQRQRRMGEEIATEIDQQNEMLEHIDAEVTRVGGKMARAKRQMNRLG
;
A
#
# COMPACT_ATOMS: atom_id res chain seq x y z
N MET A 1 -5.58 -10.85 -6.37
CA MET A 1 -6.04 -10.38 -5.04
C MET A 1 -6.44 -11.51 -4.07
N ALA A 2 -6.00 -12.76 -4.28
CA ALA A 2 -6.06 -13.82 -3.26
C ALA A 2 -4.71 -14.55 -3.08
N ALA A 3 -3.61 -13.91 -3.52
CA ALA A 3 -2.30 -14.55 -3.61
C ALA A 3 -1.69 -14.92 -2.26
N ASP A 4 -2.20 -14.33 -1.17
CA ASP A 4 -1.60 -14.45 0.17
C ASP A 4 -2.40 -15.39 1.09
N ILE A 5 -3.40 -16.11 0.58
CA ILE A 5 -4.17 -17.07 1.39
C ILE A 5 -3.33 -18.35 1.53
N GLN A 6 -2.91 -18.66 2.77
CA GLN A 6 -2.13 -19.86 3.08
C GLN A 6 -3.02 -21.06 3.40
N GLN A 7 -4.13 -20.83 4.10
CA GLN A 7 -5.00 -21.91 4.57
C GLN A 7 -6.47 -21.52 4.54
N ILE A 8 -7.32 -22.47 4.17
CA ILE A 8 -8.77 -22.40 4.28
C ILE A 8 -9.24 -23.67 5.00
N ALA A 9 -10.06 -23.49 6.03
CA ALA A 9 -10.70 -24.58 6.76
C ALA A 9 -12.17 -24.24 7.02
N ILE A 10 -13.05 -25.24 7.07
CA ILE A 10 -14.43 -25.01 7.51
C ILE A 10 -14.55 -25.54 8.93
N THR A 11 -14.50 -24.67 9.93
CA THR A 11 -14.38 -25.10 11.33
C THR A 11 -15.69 -25.57 11.94
N ASP A 12 -16.81 -25.01 11.48
CA ASP A 12 -18.11 -25.26 12.11
C ASP A 12 -19.27 -25.23 11.10
N ALA A 13 -20.42 -25.78 11.50
CA ALA A 13 -21.68 -25.72 10.79
C ALA A 13 -22.80 -25.30 11.76
N LEU A 14 -23.28 -24.07 11.61
CA LEU A 14 -24.23 -23.42 12.51
C LEU A 14 -25.65 -23.47 11.94
N THR A 15 -26.64 -23.72 12.80
CA THR A 15 -28.05 -23.52 12.46
C THR A 15 -28.43 -22.06 12.69
N VAL A 16 -28.72 -21.33 11.61
CA VAL A 16 -29.15 -19.92 11.64
C VAL A 16 -30.67 -19.86 11.54
N HIS A 17 -31.32 -19.18 12.47
CA HIS A 17 -32.79 -19.17 12.59
C HIS A 17 -33.49 -18.04 11.81
N LYS A 18 -32.82 -16.92 11.51
CA LYS A 18 -33.37 -15.75 10.81
C LYS A 18 -32.59 -15.45 9.51
N PRO A 19 -33.23 -14.96 8.43
CA PRO A 19 -34.67 -14.72 8.28
C PRO A 19 -35.49 -16.01 8.12
N ALA A 20 -34.89 -17.10 7.63
CA ALA A 20 -35.45 -18.45 7.61
C ALA A 20 -34.39 -19.44 8.10
N ARG A 21 -34.83 -20.58 8.67
CA ARG A 21 -33.93 -21.60 9.21
C ARG A 21 -33.02 -22.16 8.10
N HIS A 22 -31.71 -22.05 8.26
CA HIS A 22 -30.72 -22.60 7.33
C HIS A 22 -29.42 -23.02 8.03
N ILE A 23 -28.61 -23.85 7.35
CA ILE A 23 -27.27 -24.22 7.81
C ILE A 23 -26.26 -23.27 7.14
N ALA A 24 -25.43 -22.63 7.96
CA ALA A 24 -24.29 -21.84 7.53
C ALA A 24 -22.99 -22.54 7.96
N TYR A 25 -21.98 -22.46 7.11
CA TYR A 25 -20.67 -23.02 7.34
C TYR A 25 -19.70 -21.90 7.70
N THR A 26 -18.97 -22.06 8.80
CA THR A 26 -17.96 -21.10 9.25
C THR A 26 -16.67 -21.40 8.51
N VAL A 27 -16.36 -20.60 7.50
CA VAL A 27 -15.14 -20.70 6.71
C VAL A 27 -14.08 -19.82 7.35
N GLN A 28 -13.03 -20.44 7.90
CA GLN A 28 -11.87 -19.75 8.43
C GLN A 28 -10.80 -19.64 7.34
N VAL A 29 -10.32 -18.43 7.12
CA VAL A 29 -9.30 -18.09 6.13
C VAL A 29 -8.09 -17.53 6.86
N SER A 30 -6.92 -18.10 6.57
CA SER A 30 -5.65 -17.67 7.13
C SER A 30 -4.70 -17.18 6.03
N THR A 31 -4.16 -15.99 6.26
CA THR A 31 -3.07 -15.36 5.52
C THR A 31 -1.88 -15.24 6.47
N PRO A 32 -0.66 -14.89 6.00
CA PRO A 32 0.48 -14.68 6.90
C PRO A 32 0.21 -13.62 7.99
N THR A 33 -0.70 -12.69 7.73
CA THR A 33 -0.90 -11.47 8.52
C THR A 33 -2.22 -11.45 9.27
N ARG A 34 -3.23 -12.18 8.81
CA ARG A 34 -4.58 -12.20 9.39
C ARG A 34 -5.23 -13.57 9.28
N THR A 35 -5.99 -13.92 10.31
CA THR A 35 -6.99 -14.98 10.26
C THR A 35 -8.37 -14.38 10.51
N TRP A 36 -9.35 -14.72 9.68
CA TRP A 36 -10.75 -14.30 9.88
C TRP A 36 -11.70 -15.43 9.52
N SER A 37 -12.95 -15.30 9.96
CA SER A 37 -14.01 -16.27 9.67
C SER A 37 -15.16 -15.59 8.95
N VAL A 38 -15.73 -16.29 7.97
CA VAL A 38 -16.91 -15.85 7.23
C VAL A 38 -17.95 -16.97 7.19
N ASN A 39 -19.21 -16.62 7.42
CA ASN A 39 -20.31 -17.57 7.38
C ASN A 39 -20.91 -17.61 5.98
N ARG A 40 -20.99 -18.82 5.39
CA ARG A 40 -21.54 -19.05 4.05
C ARG A 40 -22.51 -20.21 4.06
N ARG A 41 -23.70 -20.04 3.48
CA ARG A 41 -24.64 -21.15 3.28
C ARG A 41 -24.30 -21.92 2.02
N TYR A 42 -24.79 -23.15 1.89
CA TYR A 42 -24.54 -24.00 0.71
C TYR A 42 -24.88 -23.31 -0.63
N ASN A 43 -26.00 -22.56 -0.69
CA ASN A 43 -26.36 -21.85 -1.92
C ASN A 43 -25.37 -20.76 -2.32
N ASP A 44 -24.59 -20.21 -1.38
CA ASP A 44 -23.54 -19.24 -1.70
C ASP A 44 -22.38 -19.93 -2.41
N PHE A 45 -22.06 -21.19 -2.05
CA PHE A 45 -21.06 -21.99 -2.77
C PHE A 45 -21.53 -22.31 -4.20
N VAL A 46 -22.82 -22.61 -4.39
CA VAL A 46 -23.41 -22.83 -5.72
C VAL A 46 -23.31 -21.57 -6.58
N ALA A 47 -23.58 -20.40 -6.00
CA ALA A 47 -23.43 -19.12 -6.68
C ALA A 47 -21.96 -18.84 -7.07
N LEU A 48 -21.03 -19.05 -6.13
CA LEU A 48 -19.59 -18.93 -6.39
C LEU A 48 -19.16 -19.83 -7.55
N ASP A 49 -19.57 -21.11 -7.54
CA ASP A 49 -19.20 -22.10 -8.54
C ASP A 49 -19.75 -21.74 -9.93
N ALA A 50 -20.97 -21.20 -10.01
CA ALA A 50 -21.53 -20.67 -11.26
C ALA A 50 -20.77 -19.42 -11.75
N GLU A 51 -20.45 -18.48 -10.86
CA GLU A 51 -19.70 -17.27 -11.18
C GLU A 51 -18.27 -17.59 -11.66
N LEU A 52 -17.60 -18.54 -11.00
CA LEU A 52 -16.28 -19.01 -11.39
C LEU A 52 -16.28 -19.64 -12.78
N ARG A 53 -17.27 -20.48 -13.10
CA ARG A 53 -17.39 -21.05 -14.45
C ARG A 53 -17.64 -19.97 -15.50
N SER A 54 -18.53 -19.02 -15.20
CA SER A 54 -18.86 -17.92 -16.11
C SER A 54 -17.67 -16.99 -16.36
N SER A 55 -16.91 -16.64 -15.32
CA SER A 55 -15.80 -15.68 -15.41
C SER A 55 -14.53 -16.30 -16.00
N THR A 56 -14.28 -17.59 -15.77
CA THR A 56 -13.06 -18.28 -16.22
C THR A 56 -13.23 -19.05 -17.52
N GLY A 57 -14.47 -19.26 -17.98
CA GLY A 57 -14.81 -20.03 -19.17
C GLY A 57 -14.47 -21.53 -19.06
N LYS A 58 -14.18 -22.04 -17.86
CA LYS A 58 -13.81 -23.43 -17.60
C LYS A 58 -14.52 -23.98 -16.37
N GLU A 59 -14.66 -25.29 -16.32
CA GLU A 59 -15.16 -25.99 -15.14
C GLU A 59 -14.24 -25.78 -13.93
N THR A 60 -14.83 -25.74 -12.74
CA THR A 60 -14.08 -25.61 -11.49
C THR A 60 -13.25 -26.87 -11.20
N PRO A 61 -12.10 -26.75 -10.50
CA PRO A 61 -11.18 -27.87 -10.31
C PRO A 61 -11.71 -29.03 -9.47
N ALA A 62 -12.78 -28.80 -8.70
CA ALA A 62 -13.45 -29.81 -7.89
C ALA A 62 -14.97 -29.64 -8.02
N PRO A 63 -15.74 -30.73 -8.04
CA PRO A 63 -17.20 -30.65 -8.05
C PRO A 63 -17.74 -30.23 -6.67
N LEU A 64 -18.83 -29.47 -6.67
CA LEU A 64 -19.59 -29.22 -5.45
C LEU A 64 -20.32 -30.50 -4.99
N PRO A 65 -20.47 -30.72 -3.67
CA PRO A 65 -21.29 -31.81 -3.17
C PRO A 65 -22.75 -31.62 -3.62
N PRO A 66 -23.46 -32.69 -3.99
CA PRO A 66 -24.80 -32.59 -4.57
C PRO A 66 -25.82 -31.99 -3.60
N LYS A 67 -26.81 -31.31 -4.18
CA LYS A 67 -27.92 -30.71 -3.42
C LYS A 67 -28.84 -31.83 -2.93
N HIS A 68 -28.88 -32.04 -1.61
CA HIS A 68 -29.89 -32.89 -0.98
C HIS A 68 -31.15 -32.06 -0.73
N TRP A 69 -32.25 -32.41 -1.39
CA TRP A 69 -33.51 -31.65 -1.42
C TRP A 69 -34.48 -31.99 -0.29
N PHE A 70 -34.10 -32.87 0.64
CA PHE A 70 -34.97 -33.30 1.73
C PHE A 70 -34.73 -32.49 3.02
N ALA A 71 -35.82 -31.99 3.61
CA ALA A 71 -35.87 -31.31 4.91
C ALA A 71 -35.17 -32.07 6.06
N ARG A 72 -34.96 -33.38 5.89
CA ARG A 72 -34.20 -34.25 6.80
C ARG A 72 -32.71 -33.89 6.95
N THR A 73 -32.11 -33.16 6.01
CA THR A 73 -30.66 -32.85 6.05
C THR A 73 -30.31 -31.85 7.15
N MET A 74 -31.25 -31.01 7.62
CA MET A 74 -30.98 -30.04 8.69
C MET A 74 -30.94 -30.65 10.09
N ASN A 75 -31.49 -31.85 10.27
CA ASN A 75 -31.47 -32.59 11.53
C ASN A 75 -30.50 -33.79 11.46
N ASP A 76 -29.80 -33.97 10.35
CA ASP A 76 -28.89 -35.09 10.11
C ASP A 76 -27.44 -34.58 10.21
N GLU A 77 -26.91 -34.61 11.44
CA GLU A 77 -25.57 -34.13 11.77
C GLU A 77 -24.49 -34.82 10.93
N GLU A 78 -24.66 -36.09 10.61
CA GLU A 78 -23.71 -36.85 9.81
C GLU A 78 -23.66 -36.33 8.37
N LYS A 79 -24.82 -36.05 7.75
CA LYS A 79 -24.85 -35.41 6.42
C LYS A 79 -24.30 -33.99 6.43
N ILE A 80 -24.53 -33.22 7.49
CA ILE A 80 -23.96 -31.87 7.65
C ILE A 80 -22.43 -31.96 7.73
N ARG A 81 -21.91 -32.90 8.52
CA ARG A 81 -20.48 -33.17 8.68
C ARG A 81 -19.83 -33.61 7.37
N GLN A 82 -20.45 -34.56 6.66
CA GLN A 82 -19.97 -35.00 5.34
C GLN A 82 -19.95 -33.84 4.34
N ARG A 83 -21.01 -33.03 4.28
CA ARG A 83 -21.07 -31.86 3.40
C ARG A 83 -20.00 -30.83 3.77
N ARG A 84 -19.75 -30.56 5.05
CA ARG A 84 -18.69 -29.67 5.53
C ARG A 84 -17.33 -30.08 4.96
N VAL A 85 -16.98 -31.37 5.08
CA VAL A 85 -15.70 -31.90 4.59
C VAL A 85 -15.56 -31.71 3.08
N HIS A 86 -16.61 -32.00 2.30
CA HIS A 86 -16.57 -31.84 0.84
C HIS A 86 -16.47 -30.37 0.40
N LEU A 87 -17.15 -29.45 1.11
CA LEU A 87 -17.04 -28.02 0.84
C LEU A 87 -15.64 -27.49 1.18
N GLU A 88 -15.01 -28.00 2.23
CA GLU A 88 -13.62 -27.64 2.56
C GLU A 88 -12.67 -28.13 1.47
N ILE A 89 -12.82 -29.38 1.02
CA ILE A 89 -12.03 -29.93 -0.09
C ILE A 89 -12.19 -29.05 -1.33
N TYR A 90 -13.43 -28.68 -1.70
CA TYR A 90 -13.71 -27.81 -2.84
C TYR A 90 -12.93 -26.48 -2.77
N LEU A 91 -12.98 -25.76 -1.64
CA LEU A 91 -12.25 -24.49 -1.48
C LEU A 91 -10.73 -24.68 -1.51
N ARG A 92 -10.22 -25.73 -0.85
CA ARG A 92 -8.78 -26.04 -0.82
C ARG A 92 -8.27 -26.42 -2.21
N THR A 93 -9.05 -27.13 -3.02
CA THR A 93 -8.67 -27.47 -4.39
C THR A 93 -8.60 -26.21 -5.26
N ILE A 94 -9.54 -25.27 -5.12
CA ILE A 94 -9.46 -23.98 -5.84
C ILE A 94 -8.18 -23.21 -5.45
N LEU A 95 -7.82 -23.20 -4.15
CA LEU A 95 -6.62 -22.52 -3.68
C LEU A 95 -5.32 -23.16 -4.22
N THR A 96 -5.24 -24.49 -4.19
CA THR A 96 -4.02 -25.27 -4.48
C THR A 96 -3.87 -25.70 -5.95
N THR A 97 -4.89 -25.48 -6.79
CA THR A 97 -4.82 -25.81 -8.22
C THR A 97 -3.67 -25.07 -8.91
N LYS A 98 -2.99 -25.76 -9.84
CA LYS A 98 -1.85 -25.23 -10.60
C LYS A 98 -2.23 -23.99 -11.41
N ASP A 99 -3.40 -24.02 -12.03
CA ASP A 99 -3.91 -22.93 -12.83
C ASP A 99 -4.58 -21.88 -11.93
N PRO A 100 -4.05 -20.64 -11.87
CA PRO A 100 -4.42 -19.66 -10.87
C PRO A 100 -5.75 -18.95 -11.17
N ARG A 101 -6.39 -19.21 -12.32
CA ARG A 101 -7.54 -18.43 -12.79
C ARG A 101 -8.69 -18.35 -11.79
N TRP A 102 -9.01 -19.45 -11.11
CA TRP A 102 -10.13 -19.51 -10.16
C TRP A 102 -9.81 -18.77 -8.87
N ARG A 103 -8.59 -18.93 -8.34
CA ARG A 103 -8.17 -18.20 -7.12
C ARG A 103 -7.97 -16.72 -7.36
N GLN A 104 -7.61 -16.31 -8.58
CA GLN A 104 -7.45 -14.89 -8.93
C GLN A 104 -8.78 -14.19 -9.26
N ALA A 105 -9.85 -14.94 -9.52
CA ALA A 105 -11.17 -14.39 -9.83
C ALA A 105 -11.74 -13.59 -8.64
N PHE A 106 -12.42 -12.48 -8.96
CA PHE A 106 -13.01 -11.60 -7.95
C PHE A 106 -14.01 -12.32 -7.06
N GLY A 107 -14.91 -13.13 -7.63
CA GLY A 107 -15.91 -13.89 -6.89
C GLY A 107 -15.32 -14.80 -5.81
N PHE A 108 -14.12 -15.36 -6.02
CA PHE A 108 -13.45 -16.16 -5.00
C PHE A 108 -12.97 -15.32 -3.82
N ALA A 109 -12.38 -14.15 -4.08
CA ALA A 109 -11.94 -13.22 -3.04
C ALA A 109 -13.13 -12.64 -2.26
N ASP A 110 -14.21 -12.26 -2.95
CA ASP A 110 -15.45 -11.76 -2.34
C ASP A 110 -16.15 -12.84 -1.48
N PHE A 111 -16.24 -14.07 -2.00
CA PHE A 111 -16.79 -15.19 -1.26
C PHE A 111 -16.02 -15.45 0.04
N LEU A 112 -14.70 -15.40 0.02
CA LEU A 112 -13.87 -15.55 1.23
C LEU A 112 -13.85 -14.30 2.11
N ALA A 113 -14.53 -13.22 1.70
CA ALA A 113 -14.49 -11.91 2.34
C ALA A 113 -13.05 -11.46 2.58
N VAL A 114 -12.16 -11.73 1.61
CA VAL A 114 -10.77 -11.27 1.68
C VAL A 114 -10.82 -9.77 1.84
N PRO A 115 -10.29 -9.22 2.95
CA PRO A 115 -10.19 -7.79 3.09
C PRO A 115 -9.40 -7.33 1.87
N ALA A 116 -10.05 -6.57 0.98
CA ALA A 116 -9.30 -5.86 -0.02
C ALA A 116 -8.16 -5.17 0.73
N GLN A 117 -6.97 -5.07 0.15
CA GLN A 117 -5.93 -4.14 0.64
C GLN A 117 -6.40 -2.66 0.56
N SER A 118 -7.70 -2.41 0.63
CA SER A 118 -8.28 -1.23 1.24
C SER A 118 -7.60 -1.02 2.59
N GLY A 119 -6.64 -0.09 2.64
CA GLY A 119 -6.81 1.23 3.28
C GLY A 119 -7.26 1.32 4.73
N LYS A 120 -7.96 0.32 5.25
CA LYS A 120 -8.62 0.30 6.54
C LYS A 120 -7.73 -0.45 7.51
N VAL A 121 -7.35 0.29 8.55
CA VAL A 121 -6.70 -0.21 9.75
C VAL A 121 -7.51 -1.41 10.29
N PRO A 122 -6.87 -2.55 10.62
CA PRO A 122 -7.52 -3.66 11.31
C PRO A 122 -8.15 -3.24 12.65
N ASP A 123 -9.33 -3.75 12.98
CA ASP A 123 -10.03 -3.45 14.25
C ASP A 123 -9.30 -4.01 15.50
N SER A 124 -8.34 -4.92 15.31
CA SER A 124 -7.53 -5.49 16.39
C SER A 124 -6.14 -5.87 15.88
N PHE A 125 -5.11 -5.62 16.69
CA PHE A 125 -3.73 -5.95 16.36
C PHE A 125 -3.17 -7.08 17.22
N SER A 126 -2.48 -8.02 16.58
CA SER A 126 -1.55 -8.93 17.25
C SER A 126 -0.13 -8.34 17.24
N ALA A 127 0.77 -8.88 18.05
CA ALA A 127 2.16 -8.43 18.07
C ALA A 127 2.84 -8.54 16.69
N ALA A 128 2.46 -9.54 15.88
CA ALA A 128 2.97 -9.73 14.53
C ALA A 128 2.31 -8.79 13.52
N SER A 129 0.99 -8.65 13.55
CA SER A 129 0.27 -7.78 12.60
C SER A 129 0.62 -6.30 12.79
N TRP A 130 0.97 -5.91 14.01
CA TRP A 130 1.48 -4.57 14.31
C TRP A 130 2.78 -4.26 13.56
N LEU A 131 3.74 -5.20 13.54
CA LEU A 131 5.01 -5.02 12.82
C LEU A 131 4.80 -5.00 11.29
N THR A 132 3.88 -5.81 10.79
CA THR A 132 3.51 -5.76 9.36
C THR A 132 2.90 -4.42 8.99
N GLU A 133 1.99 -3.90 9.82
CA GLU A 133 1.35 -2.60 9.56
C GLU A 133 2.36 -1.45 9.66
N GLU A 134 3.32 -1.50 10.60
CA GLU A 134 4.45 -0.56 10.65
C GLU A 134 5.21 -0.52 9.31
N GLY A 135 5.56 -1.70 8.77
CA GLY A 135 6.19 -1.80 7.45
C GLY A 135 5.32 -1.27 6.30
N ALA A 136 4.00 -1.48 6.38
CA ALA A 136 3.04 -0.98 5.39
C ALA A 136 2.94 0.56 5.41
N VAL A 137 2.93 1.17 6.60
CA VAL A 137 3.00 2.63 6.75
C VAL A 137 4.33 3.16 6.20
N GLY A 138 5.44 2.48 6.45
CA GLY A 138 6.74 2.80 5.85
C GLY A 138 6.70 2.77 4.30
N ALA A 139 6.01 1.81 3.70
CA ALA A 139 5.82 1.72 2.25
C ALA A 139 4.95 2.86 1.70
N LEU A 140 3.88 3.25 2.39
CA LEU A 140 3.06 4.41 2.05
C LEU A 140 3.88 5.70 2.06
N LEU A 141 4.73 5.89 3.07
CA LEU A 141 5.63 7.05 3.16
C LEU A 141 6.65 7.10 2.01
N ARG A 142 7.23 5.95 1.62
CA ARG A 142 8.09 5.87 0.44
C ARG A 142 7.34 6.23 -0.85
N THR A 143 6.10 5.75 -0.98
CA THR A 143 5.23 6.08 -2.13
C THR A 143 4.92 7.57 -2.18
N ALA A 144 4.61 8.19 -1.04
CA ALA A 144 4.38 9.62 -0.94
C ALA A 144 5.62 10.43 -1.37
N ARG A 145 6.82 10.06 -0.92
CA ARG A 145 8.08 10.70 -1.36
C ARG A 145 8.31 10.55 -2.86
N ALA A 146 8.12 9.35 -3.41
CA ALA A 146 8.28 9.11 -4.84
C ALA A 146 7.32 9.98 -5.67
N ALA A 147 6.08 10.13 -5.22
CA ALA A 147 5.10 11.01 -5.86
C ALA A 147 5.49 12.49 -5.77
N LEU A 148 6.07 12.95 -4.67
CA LEU A 148 6.61 14.32 -4.55
C LEU A 148 7.81 14.57 -5.46
N LEU A 149 8.75 13.61 -5.55
CA LEU A 149 9.87 13.69 -6.50
C LEU A 149 9.37 13.72 -7.95
N LYS A 150 8.36 12.90 -8.27
CA LYS A 150 7.68 12.91 -9.57
C LYS A 150 7.01 14.25 -9.87
N ARG A 151 6.32 14.84 -8.89
CA ARG A 151 5.74 16.20 -8.99
C ARG A 151 6.82 17.20 -9.39
N ASP A 152 7.94 17.20 -8.70
CA ASP A 152 9.02 18.16 -8.91
C ASP A 152 9.69 17.96 -10.28
N ALA A 153 9.87 16.71 -10.72
CA ALA A 153 10.38 16.41 -12.05
C ALA A 153 9.44 16.86 -13.17
N LEU A 154 8.13 16.59 -13.05
CA LEU A 154 7.13 17.00 -14.05
C LEU A 154 7.00 18.52 -14.12
N ALA A 155 7.12 19.20 -12.97
CA ALA A 155 7.09 20.65 -12.92
C ALA A 155 8.33 21.29 -13.61
N ARG A 156 9.51 20.64 -13.56
CA ARG A 156 10.69 21.04 -14.36
C ARG A 156 10.49 20.86 -15.87
N MET A 157 9.73 19.84 -16.27
CA MET A 157 9.41 19.57 -17.68
C MET A 157 8.24 20.42 -18.21
N GLY A 158 7.65 21.29 -17.39
CA GLY A 158 6.52 22.13 -17.79
C GLY A 158 5.17 21.42 -17.79
N ASP A 159 5.10 20.14 -17.41
CA ASP A 159 3.85 19.40 -17.25
C ASP A 159 3.20 19.70 -15.89
N GLY A 160 2.51 20.83 -15.84
CA GLY A 160 1.77 21.24 -14.64
C GLY A 160 0.57 20.35 -14.31
N ALA A 161 -0.01 19.65 -15.30
CA ALA A 161 -1.14 18.76 -15.08
C ALA A 161 -0.70 17.46 -14.40
N GLY A 162 0.34 16.82 -14.93
CA GLY A 162 0.97 15.65 -14.32
C GLY A 162 1.57 15.97 -12.95
N GLY A 163 2.17 17.16 -12.78
CA GLY A 163 2.68 17.63 -11.48
C GLY A 163 1.58 17.74 -10.41
N ARG A 164 0.41 18.29 -10.75
CA ARG A 164 -0.73 18.37 -9.83
C ARG A 164 -1.28 16.99 -9.48
N ALA A 165 -1.38 16.07 -10.45
CA ALA A 165 -1.82 14.70 -10.20
C ALA A 165 -0.89 13.98 -9.23
N ALA A 166 0.43 14.03 -9.46
CA ALA A 166 1.44 13.46 -8.56
C ALA A 166 1.41 14.09 -7.16
N SER A 167 1.14 15.40 -7.07
CA SER A 167 0.93 16.07 -5.77
C SER A 167 -0.33 15.59 -5.06
N GLY A 168 -1.39 15.24 -5.79
CA GLY A 168 -2.61 14.64 -5.27
C GLY A 168 -2.35 13.25 -4.69
N ASP A 169 -1.63 12.41 -5.44
CA ASP A 169 -1.24 11.06 -5.01
C ASP A 169 -0.39 11.10 -3.74
N ALA A 170 0.59 12.00 -3.68
CA ALA A 170 1.42 12.20 -2.49
C ALA A 170 0.58 12.58 -1.26
N ARG A 171 -0.36 13.54 -1.40
CA ARG A 171 -1.24 13.97 -0.30
C ARG A 171 -2.18 12.87 0.14
N LYS A 172 -2.70 12.06 -0.79
CA LYS A 172 -3.54 10.90 -0.47
C LYS A 172 -2.77 9.88 0.36
N ALA A 173 -1.59 9.48 -0.12
CA ALA A 173 -0.73 8.54 0.59
C ALA A 173 -0.29 9.06 1.97
N LEU A 174 0.00 10.37 2.08
CA LEU A 174 0.36 10.99 3.35
C LEU A 174 -0.77 11.01 4.37
N ARG A 175 -2.00 11.34 3.94
CA ARG A 175 -3.19 11.29 4.82
C ARG A 175 -3.43 9.88 5.33
N GLU A 176 -3.30 8.90 4.44
CA GLU A 176 -3.43 7.49 4.80
C GLU A 176 -2.34 7.08 5.80
N ALA A 177 -1.06 7.37 5.52
CA ALA A 177 0.04 7.09 6.42
C ALA A 177 -0.15 7.74 7.80
N SER A 178 -0.61 8.99 7.86
CA SER A 178 -0.90 9.68 9.12
C SER A 178 -1.95 8.94 9.95
N ALA A 179 -3.10 8.62 9.35
CA ALA A 179 -4.20 7.93 10.04
C ALA A 179 -3.77 6.54 10.55
N ARG A 180 -3.01 5.80 9.74
CA ARG A 180 -2.53 4.47 10.13
C ARG A 180 -1.43 4.52 11.19
N THR A 181 -0.61 5.56 11.21
CA THR A 181 0.40 5.77 12.27
C THR A 181 -0.28 6.05 13.61
N GLU A 182 -1.35 6.84 13.64
CA GLU A 182 -2.16 7.06 14.84
C GLU A 182 -2.80 5.76 15.33
N ALA A 183 -3.32 4.95 14.41
CA ALA A 183 -3.89 3.66 14.77
C ALA A 183 -2.85 2.66 15.32
N LEU A 184 -1.62 2.66 14.79
CA LEU A 184 -0.51 1.86 15.31
C LEU A 184 -0.15 2.25 16.76
N ASP A 185 -0.21 3.54 17.08
CA ASP A 185 0.05 4.04 18.43
C ASP A 185 -1.03 3.59 19.42
N VAL A 186 -2.30 3.73 19.03
CA VAL A 186 -3.43 3.23 19.83
C VAL A 186 -3.32 1.71 20.01
N ALA A 187 -3.03 0.97 18.94
CA ALA A 187 -2.85 -0.46 18.99
C ALA A 187 -1.68 -0.88 19.90
N LEU A 188 -0.58 -0.12 19.92
CA LEU A 188 0.56 -0.37 20.80
C LEU A 188 0.16 -0.28 22.28
N SER A 189 -0.72 0.67 22.63
CA SER A 189 -1.23 0.82 23.99
C SER A 189 -2.13 -0.35 24.43
N GLN A 190 -2.82 -0.99 23.49
CA GLN A 190 -3.76 -2.08 23.74
C GLN A 190 -3.11 -3.47 23.68
N LEU A 191 -1.90 -3.57 23.13
CA LEU A 191 -1.16 -4.83 23.01
C LEU A 191 -0.68 -5.32 24.39
N SER A 192 -1.22 -6.46 24.82
CA SER A 192 -0.82 -7.20 26.03
C SER A 192 0.25 -8.27 25.73
N GLY A 193 1.07 -8.61 26.71
CA GLY A 193 2.07 -9.70 26.59
C GLY A 193 3.40 -9.30 25.94
N LEU A 194 3.64 -8.01 25.70
CA LEU A 194 4.95 -7.49 25.31
C LEU A 194 5.76 -7.13 26.55
N GLY A 195 7.03 -7.54 26.58
CA GLY A 195 7.99 -7.06 27.58
C GLY A 195 8.32 -5.58 27.39
N ASP A 196 8.76 -4.92 28.46
CA ASP A 196 8.97 -3.46 28.48
C ASP A 196 9.96 -2.98 27.40
N GLY A 197 11.03 -3.73 27.15
CA GLY A 197 12.00 -3.40 26.10
C GLY A 197 11.41 -3.47 24.68
N GLU A 198 10.57 -4.46 24.38
CA GLU A 198 9.91 -4.56 23.07
C GLU A 198 8.83 -3.48 22.91
N ARG A 199 8.13 -3.13 23.99
CA ARG A 199 7.18 -2.01 23.99
C ARG A 199 7.89 -0.69 23.72
N ALA A 200 9.03 -0.44 24.36
CA ALA A 200 9.85 0.74 24.12
C ALA A 200 10.34 0.79 22.66
N ARG A 201 10.88 -0.32 22.13
CA ARG A 201 11.31 -0.40 20.72
C ARG A 201 10.18 -0.04 19.75
N ARG A 202 8.97 -0.55 19.97
CA ARG A 202 7.81 -0.24 19.14
C ARG A 202 7.34 1.20 19.28
N ALA A 203 7.45 1.79 20.48
CA ALA A 203 7.17 3.20 20.68
C ALA A 203 8.15 4.07 19.88
N ASP A 204 9.43 3.71 19.85
CA ASP A 204 10.45 4.40 19.05
C ASP A 204 10.16 4.29 17.55
N MET A 205 9.70 3.13 17.06
CA MET A 205 9.29 2.95 15.66
C MET A 205 8.11 3.87 15.29
N VAL A 206 7.08 3.97 16.15
CA VAL A 206 5.96 4.89 15.92
C VAL A 206 6.42 6.34 15.96
N ALA A 207 7.31 6.71 16.88
CA ALA A 207 7.87 8.05 16.95
C ALA A 207 8.65 8.39 15.67
N ALA A 208 9.42 7.44 15.13
CA ALA A 208 10.13 7.60 13.87
C ALA A 208 9.14 7.78 12.69
N LEU A 209 8.10 6.96 12.60
CA LEU A 209 7.04 7.11 11.59
C LEU A 209 6.35 8.48 11.67
N ARG A 210 6.03 8.96 12.88
CA ARG A 210 5.43 10.29 13.09
C ARG A 210 6.35 11.43 12.63
N ALA A 211 7.63 11.37 13.01
CA ALA A 211 8.62 12.35 12.56
C ALA A 211 8.72 12.37 11.03
N GLU A 212 8.61 11.20 10.43
CA GLU A 212 8.70 11.04 8.98
C GLU A 212 7.44 11.49 8.24
N VAL A 213 6.24 11.21 8.76
CA VAL A 213 4.97 11.80 8.28
C VAL A 213 5.08 13.31 8.29
N ALA A 214 5.57 13.91 9.38
CA ALA A 214 5.76 15.35 9.48
C ALA A 214 6.79 15.87 8.45
N ASN A 215 7.86 15.12 8.22
CA ASN A 215 8.89 15.46 7.23
C ASN A 215 8.35 15.47 5.79
N VAL A 216 7.68 14.38 5.38
CA VAL A 216 7.06 14.27 4.05
C VAL A 216 5.93 15.30 3.90
N GLY A 217 5.21 15.61 4.98
CA GLY A 217 4.24 16.71 5.01
C GLY A 217 4.85 18.07 4.70
N ARG A 218 5.99 18.41 5.32
CA ARG A 218 6.72 19.65 4.99
C ARG A 218 7.15 19.69 3.52
N MET A 219 7.60 18.56 2.95
CA MET A 219 7.95 18.47 1.52
C MET A 219 6.73 18.68 0.60
N ALA A 220 5.56 18.19 1.01
CA ALA A 220 4.32 18.35 0.28
C ALA A 220 3.86 19.82 0.28
N GLU A 221 3.99 20.52 1.41
CA GLU A 221 3.62 21.94 1.58
C GLU A 221 4.61 22.91 0.92
N ALA A 222 5.92 22.62 0.95
CA ALA A 222 6.94 23.50 0.37
C ALA A 222 6.73 23.74 -1.14
N GLY A 223 6.06 22.82 -1.84
CA GLY A 223 5.74 22.91 -3.26
C GLY A 223 6.98 22.90 -4.18
N PHE A 224 6.76 22.75 -5.49
CA PHE A 224 7.81 23.00 -6.47
C PHE A 224 7.88 24.51 -6.76
N ARG A 225 8.99 25.15 -6.41
CA ARG A 225 9.32 26.51 -6.86
C ARG A 225 10.40 26.39 -7.95
N PRO A 226 10.10 26.59 -9.24
CA PRO A 226 11.16 26.67 -10.23
C PRO A 226 12.08 27.83 -9.85
N ALA A 227 13.39 27.63 -9.94
CA ALA A 227 14.33 28.74 -9.91
C ALA A 227 13.94 29.68 -11.06
N ARG A 228 13.45 30.88 -10.73
CA ARG A 228 13.14 31.91 -11.72
C ARG A 228 14.45 32.29 -12.38
N VAL A 229 14.69 31.78 -13.60
CA VAL A 229 15.77 32.27 -14.46
C VAL A 229 15.47 33.75 -14.69
N PRO A 230 16.33 34.69 -14.26
CA PRO A 230 16.17 36.09 -14.62
C PRO A 230 16.36 36.17 -16.12
N THR A 231 15.28 36.38 -16.87
CA THR A 231 15.38 36.79 -18.27
C THR A 231 16.16 38.11 -18.28
N PRO A 232 17.28 38.22 -19.00
CA PRO A 232 17.99 39.49 -19.11
C PRO A 232 17.05 40.55 -19.69
N PRO A 233 17.04 41.80 -19.18
CA PRO A 233 16.25 42.86 -19.77
C PRO A 233 16.74 43.11 -21.20
N VAL A 234 15.82 43.09 -22.16
CA VAL A 234 16.09 43.57 -23.51
C VAL A 234 16.45 45.05 -23.39
N GLU A 235 17.65 45.42 -23.83
CA GLU A 235 18.16 46.80 -23.79
C GLU A 235 17.16 47.76 -24.45
N ALA A 236 16.53 48.61 -23.65
CA ALA A 236 15.76 49.73 -24.16
C ALA A 236 16.72 50.87 -24.52
N ALA A 237 16.84 51.13 -25.82
CA ALA A 237 17.60 52.23 -26.36
C ALA A 237 17.07 53.59 -25.86
N GLY A 238 17.99 54.43 -25.37
CA GLY A 238 18.07 55.89 -25.57
C GLY A 238 16.96 56.83 -25.05
N PRO A 239 17.28 57.89 -24.27
CA PRO A 239 16.29 58.80 -23.69
C PRO A 239 15.93 59.95 -24.64
N GLY A 240 14.64 60.26 -24.78
CA GLY A 240 14.19 61.44 -25.51
C GLY A 240 12.69 61.70 -25.45
N ALA A 241 12.35 62.92 -25.05
CA ALA A 241 11.10 63.66 -25.24
C ALA A 241 9.95 63.52 -24.21
N SER A 242 9.65 64.68 -23.64
CA SER A 242 8.53 65.09 -22.81
C SER A 242 7.16 64.99 -23.50
N ALA A 243 6.08 64.75 -22.73
CA ALA A 243 4.86 65.57 -22.69
C ALA A 243 3.75 64.88 -21.88
N ALA A 244 3.01 65.69 -21.12
CA ALA A 244 1.83 65.32 -20.35
C ALA A 244 0.58 65.18 -21.24
N ALA A 245 -0.36 64.30 -20.87
CA ALA A 245 -1.81 64.50 -21.00
C ALA A 245 -2.58 63.33 -20.34
N ALA A 246 -3.71 63.66 -19.70
CA ALA A 246 -4.55 62.77 -18.92
C ALA A 246 -5.76 62.21 -19.72
N ALA A 247 -6.15 60.97 -19.35
CA ALA A 247 -7.46 60.29 -19.45
C ALA A 247 -7.94 59.70 -20.81
N PRO A 248 -8.86 58.69 -20.83
CA PRO A 248 -9.15 57.62 -19.86
C PRO A 248 -9.20 56.18 -20.45
N ALA A 249 -9.44 55.23 -19.55
CA ALA A 249 -9.68 53.79 -19.65
C ALA A 249 -10.07 53.16 -21.00
N GLY A 250 -9.19 52.30 -21.50
CA GLY A 250 -9.51 51.12 -22.31
C GLY A 250 -8.65 49.95 -21.84
N ARG A 251 -9.24 48.93 -21.21
CA ARG A 251 -8.51 47.71 -20.83
C ARG A 251 -8.16 46.93 -22.10
N VAL A 252 -6.94 47.14 -22.58
CA VAL A 252 -6.34 46.32 -23.65
C VAL A 252 -5.76 45.06 -23.00
N PHE A 253 -6.34 43.92 -23.31
CA PHE A 253 -5.80 42.61 -22.95
C PHE A 253 -4.44 42.45 -23.64
N GLY A 254 -3.34 42.44 -22.87
CA GLY A 254 -1.99 42.22 -23.40
C GLY A 254 -0.85 43.10 -22.86
N ARG A 255 -1.10 44.10 -22.01
CA ARG A 255 -0.01 44.89 -21.42
C ARG A 255 0.60 44.16 -20.21
N ARG A 256 1.78 43.55 -20.39
CA ARG A 256 2.62 43.09 -19.27
C ARG A 256 2.92 44.30 -18.39
N ALA A 257 2.54 44.24 -17.11
CA ALA A 257 2.97 45.22 -16.12
C ALA A 257 4.51 45.32 -16.16
N ALA A 258 5.04 46.53 -16.17
CA ALA A 258 6.48 46.74 -16.09
C ALA A 258 7.02 45.99 -14.86
N ALA A 259 8.11 45.25 -15.04
CA ALA A 259 8.71 44.48 -13.96
C ALA A 259 9.12 45.46 -12.85
N GLN A 260 8.44 45.41 -11.71
CA GLN A 260 8.78 46.21 -10.55
C GLN A 260 9.91 45.51 -9.80
N GLU A 261 10.89 46.29 -9.33
CA GLU A 261 11.96 45.78 -8.49
C GLU A 261 11.39 45.20 -7.20
N THR A 262 11.91 44.04 -6.81
CA THR A 262 11.56 43.39 -5.56
C THR A 262 12.03 44.21 -4.36
N ALA A 263 11.31 44.13 -3.24
CA ALA A 263 11.67 44.83 -2.01
C ALA A 263 13.12 44.56 -1.53
N GLU A 264 13.68 43.39 -1.85
CA GLU A 264 15.08 43.04 -1.55
C GLU A 264 16.10 43.76 -2.43
N THR A 265 15.78 44.08 -3.68
CA THR A 265 16.72 44.67 -4.65
C THR A 265 16.58 46.19 -4.73
N ARG A 266 15.42 46.73 -4.32
CA ARG A 266 15.10 48.16 -4.32
C ARG A 266 16.08 49.05 -3.52
N PRO A 267 16.67 48.62 -2.39
CA PRO A 267 17.63 49.46 -1.65
C PRO A 267 19.09 49.21 -2.04
N LEU A 268 19.37 48.29 -2.97
CA LEU A 268 20.74 47.88 -3.33
C LEU A 268 21.23 48.64 -4.56
N ASP A 269 22.50 49.02 -4.54
CA ASP A 269 23.22 49.54 -5.69
C ASP A 269 23.66 48.38 -6.62
N ASP A 270 24.08 48.69 -7.86
CA ASP A 270 24.44 47.68 -8.87
C ASP A 270 25.48 46.66 -8.37
N ARG A 271 26.44 47.12 -7.55
CA ARG A 271 27.44 46.25 -6.91
C ARG A 271 26.82 45.36 -5.83
N GLY A 272 25.93 45.92 -5.01
CA GLY A 272 25.16 45.18 -4.02
C GLY A 272 24.23 44.12 -4.65
N VAL A 273 23.66 44.39 -5.83
CA VAL A 273 22.85 43.41 -6.57
C VAL A 273 23.69 42.23 -7.05
N VAL A 274 24.90 42.47 -7.58
CA VAL A 274 25.81 41.38 -8.00
C VAL A 274 26.27 40.55 -6.80
N GLN A 275 26.59 41.19 -5.67
CA GLN A 275 26.94 40.47 -4.45
C GLN A 275 25.78 39.61 -3.92
N LEU A 276 24.56 40.14 -3.95
CA LEU A 276 23.36 39.39 -3.57
C LEU A 276 23.14 38.19 -4.50
N GLN A 277 23.36 38.36 -5.80
CA GLN A 277 23.26 37.28 -6.77
C GLN A 277 24.29 36.18 -6.49
N GLN A 278 25.56 36.54 -6.28
CA GLN A 278 26.63 35.59 -5.94
C GLN A 278 26.32 34.84 -4.65
N ALA A 279 25.83 35.53 -3.62
CA ALA A 279 25.42 34.90 -2.36
C ALA A 279 24.25 33.93 -2.54
N LYS A 280 23.25 34.28 -3.36
CA LYS A 280 22.12 33.40 -3.68
C LYS A 280 22.57 32.16 -4.47
N MET A 281 23.50 32.31 -5.41
CA MET A 281 24.07 31.17 -6.15
C MET A 281 24.85 30.24 -5.22
N ALA A 282 25.73 30.79 -4.38
CA ALA A 282 26.49 29.98 -3.41
C ALA A 282 25.58 29.21 -2.44
N ASN A 283 24.48 29.82 -1.99
CA ASN A 283 23.52 29.17 -1.10
C ASN A 283 22.73 28.06 -1.82
N GLN A 284 22.37 28.27 -3.10
CA GLN A 284 21.73 27.23 -3.92
C GLN A 284 22.67 26.03 -4.14
N ASP A 285 23.95 26.27 -4.44
CA ASP A 285 24.94 25.21 -4.60
C ASP A 285 25.14 24.40 -3.31
N ALA A 286 25.17 25.09 -2.16
CA ALA A 286 25.24 24.43 -0.85
C ALA A 286 24.03 23.51 -0.60
N GLN A 287 22.82 23.96 -0.94
CA GLN A 287 21.59 23.18 -0.80
C GLN A 287 21.57 21.96 -1.74
N LEU A 288 22.07 22.10 -2.97
CA LEU A 288 22.21 21.00 -3.91
C LEU A 288 23.21 19.95 -3.42
N GLY A 289 24.31 20.38 -2.77
CA GLY A 289 25.26 19.48 -2.13
C GLY A 289 24.61 18.60 -1.05
N VAL A 290 23.79 19.19 -0.18
CA VAL A 290 23.05 18.46 0.86
C VAL A 290 22.07 17.45 0.25
N LEU A 291 21.33 17.85 -0.79
CA LEU A 291 20.36 16.98 -1.48
C LEU A 291 21.06 15.81 -2.20
N SER A 292 22.20 16.09 -2.85
CA SER A 292 23.02 15.08 -3.51
C SER A 292 23.54 14.04 -2.52
N GLY A 293 24.02 14.49 -1.35
CA GLY A 293 24.46 13.59 -0.27
C GLY A 293 23.31 12.74 0.27
N LEU A 294 22.10 13.29 0.40
CA LEU A 294 20.92 12.54 0.80
C LEU A 294 20.54 11.47 -0.23
N LEU A 295 20.54 11.82 -1.52
CA LEU A 295 20.22 10.92 -2.61
C LEU A 295 21.25 9.79 -2.75
N GLN A 296 22.54 10.07 -2.56
CA GLN A 296 23.58 9.04 -2.53
C GLN A 296 23.38 8.06 -1.37
N ARG A 297 23.05 8.55 -0.16
CA ARG A 297 22.71 7.69 0.97
C ARG A 297 21.45 6.87 0.71
N GLN A 298 20.43 7.47 0.10
CA GLN A 298 19.20 6.78 -0.26
C GLN A 298 19.43 5.69 -1.31
N ARG A 299 20.27 5.96 -2.33
CA ARG A 299 20.67 4.97 -3.32
C ARG A 299 21.40 3.80 -2.66
N ARG A 300 22.37 4.09 -1.80
CA ARG A 300 23.12 3.09 -1.04
C ARG A 300 22.21 2.23 -0.17
N MET A 301 21.29 2.82 0.59
CA MET A 301 20.30 2.06 1.36
C MET A 301 19.42 1.18 0.46
N GLY A 302 19.05 1.66 -0.73
CA GLY A 302 18.31 0.85 -1.71
C GLY A 302 19.10 -0.36 -2.22
N GLU A 303 20.40 -0.18 -2.49
CA GLU A 303 21.31 -1.26 -2.88
C GLU A 303 21.49 -2.29 -1.75
N GLU A 304 21.66 -1.83 -0.51
CA GLU A 304 21.77 -2.69 0.69
C GLU A 304 20.48 -3.48 0.96
N ILE A 305 19.31 -2.85 0.81
CA ILE A 305 18.01 -3.53 0.97
C ILE A 305 17.81 -4.57 -0.13
N ALA A 306 18.18 -4.27 -1.38
CA ALA A 306 18.06 -5.23 -2.47
C ALA A 306 18.92 -6.48 -2.19
N THR A 307 20.17 -6.27 -1.75
CA THR A 307 21.05 -7.38 -1.39
C THR A 307 20.53 -8.19 -0.20
N GLU A 308 19.96 -7.55 0.82
CA GLU A 308 19.34 -8.23 1.95
C GLU A 308 18.12 -9.06 1.52
N ILE A 309 17.26 -8.52 0.65
CA ILE A 309 16.10 -9.26 0.12
C ILE A 309 16.56 -10.48 -0.70
N ASP A 310 17.60 -10.32 -1.52
CA ASP A 310 18.14 -11.43 -2.29
C ASP A 310 18.71 -12.53 -1.38
N GLN A 311 19.43 -12.16 -0.31
CA GLN A 311 19.91 -13.11 0.70
C GLN A 311 18.76 -13.81 1.44
N GLN A 312 17.69 -13.09 1.77
CA GLN A 312 16.50 -13.67 2.40
C GLN A 312 15.79 -14.64 1.45
N ASN A 313 15.71 -14.33 0.16
CA ASN A 313 15.14 -15.22 -0.84
C ASN A 313 15.96 -16.52 -0.95
N GLU A 314 17.29 -16.43 -0.98
CA GLU A 314 18.17 -17.61 -1.00
C GLU A 314 18.00 -18.47 0.27
N MET A 315 17.85 -17.84 1.44
CA MET A 315 17.58 -18.54 2.70
C MET A 315 16.23 -19.24 2.69
N LEU A 316 15.19 -18.61 2.14
CA LEU A 316 13.86 -19.21 2.02
C LEU A 316 13.86 -20.40 1.06
N GLU A 317 14.60 -20.34 -0.04
CA GLU A 317 14.80 -21.48 -0.94
C GLU A 317 15.50 -22.65 -0.24
N HIS A 318 16.50 -22.37 0.61
CA HIS A 318 17.16 -23.41 1.42
C HIS A 318 16.19 -24.07 2.40
N ILE A 319 15.39 -23.27 3.13
CA ILE A 319 14.39 -23.77 4.08
C ILE A 319 13.34 -24.62 3.34
N ASP A 320 12.87 -24.21 2.17
CA ASP A 320 11.92 -24.99 1.36
C ASP A 320 12.49 -26.34 0.93
N ALA A 321 13.77 -26.36 0.53
CA ALA A 321 14.48 -27.60 0.22
C ALA A 321 14.60 -28.52 1.45
N GLU A 322 14.89 -27.98 2.63
CA GLU A 322 14.96 -28.75 3.87
C GLU A 322 13.60 -29.31 4.30
N VAL A 323 12.54 -28.50 4.21
CA VAL A 323 11.16 -28.94 4.49
C VAL A 323 10.75 -30.06 3.54
N THR A 324 11.05 -29.93 2.25
CA THR A 324 10.79 -31.00 1.27
C THR A 324 11.55 -32.28 1.61
N ARG A 325 12.82 -32.17 2.02
CA ARG A 325 13.64 -33.31 2.45
C ARG A 325 13.08 -33.98 3.71
N VAL A 326 12.66 -33.20 4.71
CA VAL A 326 12.04 -33.71 5.94
C VAL A 326 10.70 -34.37 5.64
N GLY A 327 9.87 -33.76 4.79
CA GLY A 327 8.62 -34.35 4.32
C GLY A 327 8.83 -35.70 3.62
N GLY A 328 9.86 -35.80 2.78
CA GLY A 328 10.25 -37.06 2.14
C GLY A 328 10.76 -38.13 3.10
N LYS A 329 11.43 -37.74 4.20
CA LYS A 329 11.84 -38.66 5.27
C LYS A 329 10.65 -39.12 6.10
N MET A 330 9.75 -38.22 6.51
CA MET A 330 8.51 -38.57 7.22
C MET A 330 7.61 -39.49 6.39
N ALA A 331 7.48 -39.24 5.08
CA ALA A 331 6.70 -40.11 4.19
C ALA A 331 7.30 -41.52 4.05
N ARG A 332 8.63 -41.66 4.16
CA ARG A 332 9.30 -42.98 4.21
C ARG A 332 9.10 -43.66 5.55
N ALA A 333 9.26 -42.95 6.66
CA ALA A 333 9.01 -43.46 8.00
C ALA A 333 7.56 -43.95 8.16
N LYS A 334 6.58 -43.17 7.68
CA LYS A 334 5.16 -43.55 7.68
C LYS A 334 4.90 -44.84 6.89
N ARG A 335 5.56 -45.02 5.74
CA ARG A 335 5.44 -46.25 4.93
C ARG A 335 6.05 -47.48 5.61
N GLN A 336 7.16 -47.32 6.34
CA GLN A 336 7.74 -48.40 7.13
C GLN A 336 6.84 -48.77 8.32
N MET A 337 6.28 -47.77 9.00
CA MET A 337 5.39 -47.99 10.15
C MET A 337 4.11 -48.74 9.74
N ASN A 338 3.51 -48.38 8.61
CA ASN A 338 2.36 -49.09 8.04
C ASN A 338 2.68 -50.52 7.53
N ARG A 339 3.95 -50.91 7.49
CA ARG A 339 4.38 -52.26 7.06
C ARG A 339 4.72 -53.15 8.25
N LEU A 340 4.84 -52.56 9.46
CA LEU A 340 5.19 -53.22 10.72
C LEU A 340 3.99 -53.34 11.67
N GLY A 341 2.84 -52.75 11.33
CA GLY A 341 1.54 -52.99 11.96
C GLY A 341 0.59 -53.60 10.95
#